data_AF-A0A924BVE4-F1
#
_entry.id   AF-A0A924BVE4-F1
#
_cell.length_a   1.000
_cell.length_b   1.000
_cell.length_c   1.000
_cell.angle_alpha   90.00
_cell.angle_beta   90.00
_cell.angle_gamma   90.00
#
_symmetry.space_group_name_H-M   'P 1'
#
loop_
_entity.id
_entity.type
_entity.pdbx_description
1 polymer ?
#
loop_
_entity_poly.entity_id
_entity_poly.type
_entity_poly.pdbx_seq_one_letter_code
_entity_poly.pdbx_strand_id
1 'polypeptide(L)'
;PIFVKEGAIIPKYPVQQYVGQIENPDLTLEVYYKLGKETSVVYEDAHDGYDYNKGRYSYKTFKLNGKENQLIIHQHKDGLFETQYETVKIKLKSLPFLVHSIEIDKEKFGLHQLNFADNTFDAPKDFTEIYIIGL
;
A
#
# COMPACT_ATOMS: atom_id res chain seq x y z
N PRO A 1 -17.19 -10.29 -16.34
CA PRO A 1 -16.23 -9.16 -16.48
C PRO A 1 -16.06 -8.49 -15.11
N ILE A 2 -14.85 -8.01 -14.77
CA ILE A 2 -14.53 -7.32 -13.51
C ILE A 2 -13.98 -5.93 -13.86
N PHE A 3 -14.43 -4.90 -13.14
CA PHE A 3 -13.97 -3.52 -13.29
C PHE A 3 -13.46 -3.01 -11.95
N VAL A 4 -12.38 -2.22 -11.97
CA VAL A 4 -11.77 -1.65 -10.76
C VAL A 4 -12.16 -0.17 -10.67
N LYS A 5 -12.58 0.25 -9.47
CA LYS A 5 -12.87 1.66 -9.16
C LYS A 5 -11.57 2.47 -9.20
N GLU A 6 -11.56 3.61 -9.87
CA GLU A 6 -10.43 4.55 -9.82
C GLU A 6 -10.13 4.96 -8.36
N GLY A 7 -8.85 5.17 -8.05
CA GLY A 7 -8.41 5.54 -6.70
C GLY A 7 -8.37 4.38 -5.70
N ALA A 8 -8.90 3.20 -6.06
CA ALA A 8 -8.86 2.05 -5.18
C ALA A 8 -7.41 1.61 -4.91
N ILE A 9 -7.13 1.30 -3.64
CA ILE A 9 -5.90 0.61 -3.24
C ILE A 9 -6.31 -0.80 -2.86
N ILE A 10 -5.92 -1.77 -3.68
CA ILE A 10 -6.31 -3.17 -3.54
C ILE A 10 -5.16 -3.94 -2.89
N PRO A 11 -5.31 -4.44 -1.65
CA PRO A 11 -4.34 -5.34 -1.04
C PRO A 11 -4.37 -6.70 -1.71
N LYS A 12 -3.18 -7.27 -1.95
CA LYS A 12 -2.99 -8.61 -2.49
C LYS A 12 -1.85 -9.30 -1.76
N TYR A 13 -2.05 -10.57 -1.45
CA TYR A 13 -1.02 -11.49 -1.01
C TYR A 13 -0.68 -12.47 -2.15
N PRO A 14 0.46 -13.18 -2.09
CA PRO A 14 0.81 -14.20 -3.06
C PRO A 14 -0.25 -15.30 -3.12
N VAL A 15 -0.39 -15.91 -4.29
CA VAL A 15 -1.30 -17.04 -4.48
C VAL A 15 -0.84 -18.21 -3.61
N GLN A 16 -1.77 -18.76 -2.84
CA GLN A 16 -1.58 -19.92 -1.97
C GLN A 16 -2.78 -20.88 -2.08
N GLN A 17 -2.54 -22.15 -1.81
CA GLN A 17 -3.54 -23.22 -1.92
C GLN A 17 -4.53 -23.23 -0.76
N TYR A 18 -4.07 -22.79 0.41
CA TYR A 18 -4.86 -22.65 1.63
C TYR A 18 -4.29 -21.50 2.46
N VAL A 19 -5.11 -20.93 3.36
CA VAL A 19 -4.70 -19.82 4.26
C VAL A 19 -3.59 -20.30 5.20
N GLY A 20 -2.49 -19.55 5.27
CA GLY A 20 -1.34 -19.86 6.12
C GLY A 20 -0.35 -20.85 5.50
N GLN A 21 -0.45 -21.14 4.20
CA GLN A 21 0.58 -21.93 3.50
C GLN A 21 1.91 -21.20 3.46
N ILE A 22 1.87 -19.89 3.20
CA ILE A 22 3.03 -19.01 3.22
C ILE A 22 3.05 -18.37 4.61
N GLU A 23 4.14 -18.56 5.34
CA GLU A 23 4.25 -18.11 6.74
C GLU A 23 4.22 -16.58 6.85
N ASN A 24 5.00 -15.88 6.03
CA ASN A 24 5.10 -14.41 6.01
C ASN A 24 4.86 -13.88 4.59
N PRO A 25 3.62 -13.90 4.08
CA PRO A 25 3.34 -13.46 2.72
C PRO A 25 3.49 -11.94 2.60
N ASP A 26 4.24 -11.48 1.60
CA ASP A 26 4.39 -10.05 1.32
C ASP A 26 3.06 -9.41 0.91
N LEU A 27 2.74 -8.27 1.52
CA LEU A 27 1.58 -7.47 1.12
C LEU A 27 1.94 -6.59 -0.09
N THR A 28 1.19 -6.74 -1.17
CA THR A 28 1.20 -5.84 -2.32
C THR A 28 -0.02 -4.92 -2.30
N LEU A 29 0.18 -3.63 -2.41
CA LEU A 29 -0.86 -2.63 -2.62
C LEU A 29 -0.90 -2.24 -4.10
N GLU A 30 -1.91 -2.71 -4.83
CA GLU A 30 -2.19 -2.21 -6.18
C GLU A 30 -2.92 -0.87 -6.08
N VAL A 31 -2.21 0.21 -6.41
CA VAL A 31 -2.68 1.59 -6.26
C VAL A 31 -3.16 2.10 -7.62
N TYR A 32 -4.48 2.23 -7.78
CA TYR A 32 -5.06 2.79 -8.99
C TYR A 32 -5.15 4.30 -8.89
N TYR A 33 -4.61 5.00 -9.89
CA TYR A 33 -4.70 6.45 -9.96
C TYR A 33 -6.17 6.95 -10.00
N LYS A 34 -6.37 8.16 -9.46
CA LYS A 34 -7.58 8.97 -9.59
C LYS A 34 -7.19 10.44 -9.50
N LEU A 35 -7.84 11.31 -10.27
CA LEU A 35 -7.78 12.75 -10.01
C LEU A 35 -8.75 13.08 -8.86
N GLY A 36 -8.22 13.37 -7.68
CA GLY A 36 -8.99 13.56 -6.46
C GLY A 36 -8.68 12.51 -5.38
N LYS A 37 -9.65 12.31 -4.48
CA LYS A 37 -9.43 11.53 -3.25
C LYS A 37 -10.20 10.21 -3.26
N GLU A 38 -9.62 9.21 -2.61
CA GLU A 38 -10.25 7.92 -2.34
C GLU A 38 -9.69 7.36 -1.02
N THR A 39 -10.41 6.44 -0.38
CA THR A 39 -9.95 5.78 0.85
C THR A 39 -10.11 4.28 0.70
N SER A 40 -9.11 3.53 1.17
CA SER A 40 -9.10 2.07 1.19
C SER A 40 -8.55 1.60 2.53
N VAL A 41 -8.85 0.37 2.90
CA VAL A 41 -8.48 -0.19 4.20
C VAL A 41 -7.93 -1.60 4.05
N VAL A 42 -6.99 -1.95 4.92
CA VAL A 42 -6.49 -3.30 5.12
C VAL A 42 -6.69 -3.65 6.59
N TYR A 43 -7.24 -4.84 6.84
CA TYR A 43 -7.46 -5.36 8.18
C TYR A 43 -6.75 -6.69 8.35
N GLU A 44 -5.97 -6.80 9.43
CA GLU A 44 -5.19 -7.99 9.76
C GLU A 44 -5.24 -8.24 11.27
N ASP A 45 -5.29 -9.50 11.67
CA ASP A 45 -5.25 -9.95 13.07
C ASP A 45 -4.57 -11.32 13.17
N ALA A 46 -4.71 -12.00 14.31
CA ALA A 46 -4.11 -13.32 14.55
C ALA A 46 -4.75 -14.47 13.76
N HIS A 47 -5.74 -14.21 12.90
CA HIS A 47 -6.57 -15.15 12.16
C HIS A 47 -7.49 -16.04 13.01
N ASP A 48 -6.96 -16.62 14.09
CA ASP A 48 -7.69 -17.47 15.03
C ASP A 48 -7.79 -16.82 16.41
N GLY A 49 -8.89 -17.12 17.12
CA GLY A 49 -9.21 -16.60 18.43
C GLY A 49 -10.00 -15.28 18.44
N TYR A 50 -10.05 -14.64 19.60
CA TYR A 50 -10.94 -13.50 19.90
C TYR A 50 -10.18 -12.24 20.33
N ASP A 51 -8.87 -12.20 20.09
CA ASP A 51 -8.00 -11.15 20.59
C ASP A 51 -8.21 -9.80 19.88
N TYR A 52 -8.83 -9.80 18.70
CA TYR A 52 -9.31 -8.59 18.03
C TYR A 52 -10.29 -7.77 18.92
N ASN A 53 -11.10 -8.43 19.75
CA ASN A 53 -12.00 -7.76 20.71
C ASN A 53 -11.25 -6.97 21.79
N LYS A 54 -9.97 -7.27 21.99
CA LYS A 54 -9.07 -6.59 22.94
C LYS A 54 -8.16 -5.57 22.24
N GLY A 55 -8.47 -5.20 20.99
CA GLY A 55 -7.68 -4.24 20.20
C GLY A 55 -6.43 -4.82 19.54
N ARG A 56 -6.23 -6.15 19.56
CA ARG A 56 -5.13 -6.83 18.87
C ARG A 56 -5.50 -7.11 17.41
N TYR A 57 -5.64 -6.03 16.66
CA TYR A 57 -5.78 -6.02 15.21
C TYR A 57 -4.88 -4.93 14.61
N SER A 58 -4.74 -4.93 13.29
CA SER A 58 -4.09 -3.91 12.49
C SER A 58 -5.12 -3.42 11.49
N TYR A 59 -5.57 -2.18 11.63
CA TYR A 59 -6.52 -1.55 10.72
C TYR A 59 -5.80 -0.38 10.04
N LYS A 60 -5.22 -0.66 8.86
CA LYS A 60 -4.47 0.32 8.07
C LYS A 60 -5.42 1.03 7.11
N THR A 61 -5.60 2.33 7.30
CA THR A 61 -6.36 3.21 6.42
C THR A 61 -5.42 3.93 5.46
N PHE A 62 -5.66 3.78 4.17
CA PHE A 62 -4.92 4.46 3.10
C PHE A 62 -5.79 5.55 2.48
N LYS A 63 -5.33 6.80 2.56
CA LYS A 63 -5.98 7.94 1.90
C LYS A 63 -5.18 8.33 0.67
N LEU A 64 -5.77 8.11 -0.49
CA LEU A 64 -5.21 8.49 -1.77
C LEU A 64 -5.64 9.91 -2.12
N ASN A 65 -4.73 10.71 -2.65
CA ASN A 65 -5.01 12.01 -3.23
C ASN A 65 -4.17 12.20 -4.50
N GLY A 66 -4.79 12.00 -5.67
CA GLY A 66 -4.14 12.23 -6.95
C GLY A 66 -4.41 13.64 -7.49
N LYS A 67 -3.39 14.17 -8.14
CA LYS A 67 -3.37 15.45 -8.86
C LYS A 67 -2.88 15.20 -10.28
N GLU A 68 -2.84 16.24 -11.10
CA GLU A 68 -2.42 16.15 -12.50
C GLU A 68 -1.04 15.51 -12.68
N ASN A 69 -0.07 15.87 -11.82
CA ASN A 69 1.31 15.37 -11.91
C ASN A 69 1.89 14.84 -10.58
N GLN A 70 1.00 14.40 -9.69
CA GLN A 70 1.39 13.90 -8.38
C GLN A 70 0.35 12.89 -7.88
N LEU A 71 0.80 11.85 -7.17
CA LEU A 71 -0.06 10.95 -6.42
C LEU A 71 0.44 10.87 -4.98
N ILE A 72 -0.45 11.06 -4.02
CA ILE A 72 -0.13 11.08 -2.60
C ILE A 72 -0.89 9.95 -1.91
N ILE A 73 -0.21 9.20 -1.06
CA ILE A 73 -0.79 8.13 -0.23
C ILE A 73 -0.44 8.44 1.21
N HIS A 74 -1.44 8.62 2.06
CA HIS A 74 -1.25 8.68 3.51
C HIS A 74 -1.74 7.40 4.15
N GLN A 75 -1.00 6.90 5.13
CA GLN A 75 -1.38 5.73 5.92
C GLN A 75 -1.61 6.13 7.38
N HIS A 76 -2.63 5.52 7.99
CA HIS A 76 -2.85 5.51 9.44
C HIS A 76 -3.11 4.08 9.89
N LYS A 77 -2.50 3.64 10.99
CA LYS A 77 -2.72 2.32 11.59
C LYS A 77 -3.44 2.47 12.93
N ASP A 78 -4.55 1.78 13.09
CA ASP A 78 -5.20 1.54 14.37
C ASP A 78 -4.98 0.10 14.85
N GLY A 79 -4.91 -0.08 16.16
CA GLY A 79 -4.76 -1.38 16.80
C GLY A 79 -3.32 -1.80 17.09
N LEU A 80 -3.18 -2.86 17.90
CA LEU A 80 -1.92 -3.29 18.52
C LEU A 80 -1.30 -4.52 17.87
N PHE A 81 -1.90 -5.07 16.81
CA PHE A 81 -1.35 -6.23 16.12
C PHE A 81 -0.15 -5.81 15.25
N GLU A 82 0.93 -6.58 15.34
CA GLU A 82 2.10 -6.41 14.49
C GLU A 82 2.08 -7.47 13.38
N THR A 83 2.09 -7.01 12.14
CA THR A 83 2.22 -7.84 10.95
C THR A 83 3.66 -8.33 10.81
N GLN A 84 3.84 -9.51 10.21
CA GLN A 84 5.15 -10.16 10.13
C GLN A 84 6.06 -9.62 9.02
N TYR A 85 5.51 -8.97 7.99
CA TYR A 85 6.29 -8.33 6.94
C TYR A 85 6.86 -6.98 7.42
N GLU A 86 8.04 -6.61 6.94
CA GLU A 86 8.67 -5.31 7.26
C GLU A 86 8.44 -4.25 6.17
N THR A 87 8.12 -4.69 4.96
CA THR A 87 7.86 -3.82 3.82
C THR A 87 6.56 -4.19 3.13
N VAL A 88 5.99 -3.21 2.43
CA VAL A 88 4.86 -3.40 1.53
C VAL A 88 5.28 -3.04 0.12
N LYS A 89 4.81 -3.82 -0.84
CA LYS A 89 5.08 -3.57 -2.26
C LYS A 89 4.01 -2.63 -2.82
N ILE A 90 4.42 -1.45 -3.27
CA ILE A 90 3.51 -0.48 -3.88
C ILE A 90 3.55 -0.67 -5.39
N LYS A 91 2.44 -1.08 -6.00
CA LYS A 91 2.31 -1.26 -7.46
C LYS A 91 1.36 -0.23 -8.05
N LEU A 92 1.91 0.75 -8.76
CA LEU A 92 1.15 1.86 -9.32
C LEU A 92 0.46 1.44 -10.62
N LYS A 93 -0.82 1.79 -10.77
CA LYS A 93 -1.67 1.45 -11.90
C LYS A 93 -2.27 2.70 -12.52
N SER A 94 -2.22 2.78 -13.85
CA SER A 94 -2.89 3.82 -14.65
C SER A 94 -2.49 5.26 -14.32
N LEU A 95 -1.22 5.49 -13.95
CA LEU A 95 -0.71 6.86 -13.79
C LEU A 95 -0.78 7.61 -15.13
N PRO A 96 -1.25 8.87 -15.15
CA PRO A 96 -1.27 9.69 -16.36
C PRO A 96 0.07 10.40 -16.62
N PHE A 97 1.08 10.15 -15.80
CA PHE A 97 2.40 10.78 -15.86
C PHE A 97 3.52 9.76 -15.67
N LEU A 98 4.73 10.11 -16.11
CA LEU A 98 5.94 9.35 -15.84
C LEU A 98 6.49 9.73 -14.46
N VAL A 99 6.80 8.74 -13.63
CA VAL A 99 7.37 8.99 -12.30
C VAL A 99 8.78 9.56 -12.45
N HIS A 100 9.05 10.69 -11.79
CA HIS A 100 10.37 11.31 -11.71
C HIS A 100 11.10 10.93 -10.42
N SER A 101 10.41 11.01 -9.30
CA SER A 101 10.95 10.73 -7.96
C SER A 101 9.85 10.29 -7.01
N ILE A 102 10.23 9.59 -5.95
CA ILE A 102 9.33 9.16 -4.89
C ILE A 102 9.87 9.70 -3.56
N GLU A 103 8.99 10.25 -2.74
CA GLU A 103 9.31 10.67 -1.37
C GLU A 103 8.55 9.76 -0.41
N ILE A 104 9.23 9.20 0.58
CA ILE A 104 8.65 8.36 1.63
C ILE A 104 9.03 9.00 2.96
N ASP A 105 8.03 9.38 3.77
CA ASP A 105 8.23 10.01 5.09
C ASP A 105 9.25 11.18 5.07
N LYS A 106 9.13 12.05 4.07
CA LYS A 106 9.96 13.25 3.82
C LYS A 106 11.38 12.98 3.33
N GLU A 107 11.76 11.72 3.14
CA GLU A 107 13.00 11.37 2.46
C GLU A 107 12.74 11.17 0.97
N LYS A 108 13.49 11.90 0.13
CA LYS A 108 13.34 11.86 -1.31
C LYS A 108 14.30 10.86 -1.94
N PHE A 109 13.76 9.94 -2.71
CA PHE A 109 14.49 8.89 -3.40
C PHE A 109 14.40 9.06 -4.93
N GLY A 110 15.54 8.84 -5.58
CA GLY A 110 15.58 8.58 -7.02
C GLY A 110 15.09 7.17 -7.35
N LEU A 111 14.56 6.97 -8.56
CA LEU A 111 13.99 5.68 -8.99
C LEU A 111 14.98 4.50 -8.86
N HIS A 112 16.27 4.74 -9.12
CA HIS A 112 17.30 3.70 -8.99
C HIS A 112 17.48 3.27 -7.52
N GLN A 113 17.42 4.19 -6.56
CA GLN A 113 17.61 3.88 -5.14
C GLN A 113 16.50 2.98 -4.59
N LEU A 114 15.28 3.09 -5.14
CA LEU A 114 14.14 2.25 -4.77
C LEU A 114 13.99 0.99 -5.61
N ASN A 115 14.96 0.69 -6.50
CA ASN A 115 14.84 -0.38 -7.49
C ASN A 115 13.50 -0.33 -8.25
N PHE A 116 13.03 0.89 -8.57
CA PHE A 116 11.72 1.09 -9.18
C PHE A 116 11.66 0.45 -10.58
N ALA A 117 10.82 -0.57 -10.72
CA ALA A 117 10.65 -1.34 -11.95
C ALA A 117 9.19 -1.80 -12.08
N ASP A 118 8.67 -1.89 -13.31
CA ASP A 118 7.25 -2.23 -13.58
C ASP A 118 6.26 -1.41 -12.71
N ASN A 119 6.53 -0.10 -12.58
CA ASN A 119 5.76 0.81 -11.73
C ASN A 119 5.62 0.35 -10.27
N THR A 120 6.63 -0.37 -9.77
CA THR A 120 6.61 -1.02 -8.47
C THR A 120 7.86 -0.67 -7.67
N PHE A 121 7.69 -0.49 -6.36
CA PHE A 121 8.77 -0.30 -5.38
C PHE A 121 8.32 -0.82 -4.01
N ASP A 122 9.27 -0.99 -3.10
CA ASP A 122 8.99 -1.39 -1.72
C ASP A 122 9.05 -0.17 -0.79
N ALA A 123 8.11 -0.10 0.16
CA ALA A 123 8.06 0.93 1.20
C ALA A 123 8.03 0.25 2.59
N PRO A 124 8.52 0.90 3.66
CA PRO A 124 8.39 0.38 5.02
C PRO A 124 6.93 0.12 5.38
N LYS A 125 6.60 -0.97 6.09
CA LYS A 125 5.19 -1.31 6.41
C LYS A 125 4.42 -0.21 7.15
N ASP A 126 5.14 0.61 7.91
CA ASP A 126 4.59 1.65 8.78
C ASP A 126 4.89 3.07 8.28
N PHE A 127 5.06 3.23 6.95
CA PHE A 127 5.15 4.56 6.35
C PHE A 127 3.94 5.43 6.74
N THR A 128 4.12 6.74 6.82
CA THR A 128 3.04 7.69 7.11
C THR A 128 2.55 8.40 5.85
N GLU A 129 3.47 8.71 4.94
CA GLU A 129 3.17 9.37 3.68
C GLU A 129 4.12 8.96 2.55
N ILE A 130 3.55 8.82 1.35
CA ILE A 130 4.29 8.62 0.11
C ILE A 130 3.83 9.67 -0.91
N TYR A 131 4.78 10.38 -1.51
CA TYR A 131 4.55 11.25 -2.66
C TYR A 131 5.22 10.67 -3.89
N ILE A 132 4.41 10.33 -4.89
CA ILE A 132 4.87 9.96 -6.23
C ILE A 132 4.78 11.23 -7.07
N ILE A 133 5.93 11.72 -7.54
CA ILE A 133 6.05 12.98 -8.27
C ILE A 133 6.32 12.67 -9.74
N GLY A 134 5.52 13.25 -10.65
CA GLY A 134 5.69 13.07 -12.09
C GLY A 134 6.57 14.14 -12.74
N LEU A 135 6.91 13.91 -14.01
CA LEU A 135 7.57 14.86 -14.93
C LEU A 135 6.58 15.85 -15.53
#